data_AF-A0A1G2BU33-F1
#
_entry.id   AF-A0A1G2BU33-F1
#
_cell.length_a   1.000
_cell.length_b   1.000
_cell.length_c   1.000
_cell.angle_alpha   90.00
_cell.angle_beta   90.00
_cell.angle_gamma   90.00
#
_symmetry.space_group_name_H-M   'P 1'
#
loop_
_entity.id
_entity.type
_entity.pdbx_description
1 polymer ?
#
loop_
_entity_poly.entity_id
_entity_poly.type
_entity_poly.pdbx_seq_one_letter_code
_entity_poly.pdbx_strand_id
1 'polypeptide(L)'
;MEGIFDGVSMVGSDGRSYTMPANYASKSKLVEGDLLKLTILKDGTFLYKQIGPIERKRIRGTLMQDEDTGEYSVMAQGNTYKVLSASITYYKGEVGDEAVILVPADKQSNWAAVENIMKQLGTEEMNHGREDLLEKATADLL
;
A
#
# COMPACT_ATOMS: atom_id res chain seq x y z
N MET A 1 -1.00 25.94 7.45
CA MET A 1 -2.41 25.50 7.39
C MET A 1 -2.47 24.07 7.86
N GLU A 2 -3.54 23.67 8.54
CA GLU A 2 -3.79 22.27 8.89
C GLU A 2 -4.86 21.69 7.98
N GLY A 3 -4.81 20.38 7.76
CA GLY A 3 -5.73 19.68 6.88
C GLY A 3 -5.69 18.18 7.08
N ILE A 4 -6.67 17.48 6.51
CA ILE A 4 -6.83 16.03 6.63
C ILE A 4 -6.40 15.37 5.33
N PHE A 5 -5.60 14.30 5.43
CA PHE A 5 -5.22 13.50 4.27
C PHE A 5 -6.41 12.66 3.77
N ASP A 6 -6.72 12.71 2.48
CA ASP A 6 -7.85 11.99 1.85
C ASP A 6 -7.44 10.70 1.12
N GLY A 7 -6.16 10.31 1.23
CA GLY A 7 -5.58 9.17 0.53
C GLY A 7 -4.62 9.55 -0.61
N VAL A 8 -4.78 10.75 -1.20
CA VAL A 8 -3.91 11.27 -2.28
C VAL A 8 -3.49 12.72 -2.08
N SER A 9 -4.30 13.51 -1.37
CA SER A 9 -4.15 14.95 -1.15
C SER A 9 -4.46 15.31 0.30
N MET A 10 -4.14 16.55 0.68
CA MET A 10 -4.56 17.14 1.95
C MET A 10 -5.75 18.07 1.70
N VAL A 11 -6.87 17.85 2.36
CA VAL A 11 -7.99 18.79 2.41
C VAL A 11 -7.73 19.78 3.54
N GLY A 12 -7.40 21.03 3.18
CA GLY A 12 -7.12 22.10 4.14
C GLY A 12 -8.35 22.51 4.94
N SER A 13 -8.12 23.19 6.06
CA SER A 13 -9.18 23.80 6.88
C SER A 13 -10.01 24.85 6.14
N ASP A 14 -9.54 25.31 4.97
CA ASP A 14 -10.24 26.21 4.05
C ASP A 14 -11.11 25.48 3.01
N GLY A 15 -11.18 24.15 3.07
CA GLY A 15 -11.94 23.30 2.16
C GLY A 15 -11.25 23.04 0.81
N ARG A 16 -10.02 23.53 0.60
CA ARG A 16 -9.28 23.30 -0.65
C ARG A 16 -8.47 22.02 -0.58
N SER A 17 -8.36 21.33 -1.71
CA SER A 17 -7.48 20.16 -1.83
C SER A 17 -6.09 20.59 -2.28
N TYR A 18 -5.08 20.08 -1.59
CA TYR A 18 -3.67 20.32 -1.83
C TYR A 18 -2.99 19.01 -2.20
N THR A 19 -2.63 18.85 -3.47
CA THR A 19 -1.98 17.64 -3.98
C THR A 19 -0.64 17.41 -3.31
N MET A 20 -0.38 16.15 -2.96
CA MET A 20 0.86 15.73 -2.30
C MET A 20 1.69 14.84 -3.22
N PRO A 21 3.02 14.89 -3.14
CA PRO A 21 3.85 13.91 -3.85
C PRO A 21 3.56 12.49 -3.36
N ALA A 22 3.21 11.58 -4.28
CA ALA A 22 2.88 10.19 -3.96
C ALA A 22 4.01 9.49 -3.18
N ASN A 23 5.28 9.75 -3.54
CA ASN A 23 6.44 9.21 -2.83
C ASN A 23 6.49 9.61 -1.36
N TYR A 24 6.12 10.86 -1.02
CA TYR A 24 6.08 11.31 0.36
C TYR A 24 4.96 10.62 1.14
N ALA A 25 3.77 10.53 0.55
CA ALA A 25 2.62 9.86 1.16
C ALA A 25 2.89 8.36 1.39
N SER A 26 3.45 7.66 0.41
CA SER A 26 3.88 6.26 0.50
C SER A 26 4.96 6.05 1.56
N LYS A 27 6.05 6.83 1.53
CA LYS A 27 7.17 6.68 2.47
C LYS A 27 6.75 6.95 3.93
N SER A 28 5.86 7.91 4.12
CA SER A 28 5.34 8.27 5.44
C SER A 28 4.17 7.38 5.89
N LYS A 29 3.71 6.47 5.03
CA LYS A 29 2.56 5.57 5.27
C LYS A 29 1.33 6.35 5.75
N LEU A 30 1.03 7.46 5.08
CA LEU A 30 -0.11 8.30 5.43
C LEU A 30 -1.41 7.55 5.23
N VAL A 31 -2.28 7.58 6.23
CA VAL A 31 -3.60 6.93 6.22
C VAL A 31 -4.67 8.01 6.08
N GLU A 32 -5.70 7.71 5.29
CA GLU A 32 -6.87 8.58 5.13
C GLU A 32 -7.41 8.99 6.51
N GLY A 33 -7.53 10.30 6.77
CA GLY A 33 -7.86 10.83 8.09
C GLY A 33 -6.68 11.37 8.90
N ASP A 34 -5.43 11.18 8.46
CA ASP A 34 -4.26 11.75 9.12
C ASP A 34 -4.28 13.29 9.09
N LEU A 35 -3.98 13.91 10.24
CA LEU A 35 -3.83 15.35 10.36
C LEU A 35 -2.44 15.78 9.89
N LEU A 36 -2.43 16.67 8.91
CA LEU A 36 -1.24 17.23 8.29
C LEU A 36 -1.15 18.73 8.52
N LYS A 37 0.08 19.23 8.55
CA LYS A 37 0.41 20.65 8.49
C LYS A 37 1.09 20.95 7.16
N LEU A 38 0.48 21.83 6.37
CA LEU A 38 1.06 22.44 5.18
C LEU A 38 1.73 23.76 5.53
N THR A 39 2.98 23.90 5.11
CA THR A 39 3.75 25.15 5.11
C THR A 39 4.11 25.48 3.67
N ILE A 40 3.71 26.66 3.21
CA ILE A 40 4.09 27.18 1.88
C ILE A 40 5.30 28.09 2.09
N LEU A 41 6.43 27.69 1.51
CA LEU A 41 7.67 28.47 1.59
C LEU A 41 7.60 29.71 0.69
N LYS A 42 8.54 30.64 0.88
CA LYS A 42 8.58 31.90 0.11
C LYS A 42 8.77 31.69 -1.40
N ASP A 43 9.35 30.56 -1.79
CA ASP A 43 9.55 30.14 -3.18
C ASP A 43 8.35 29.39 -3.77
N GLY A 44 7.26 29.23 -3.01
CA GLY A 44 6.06 28.49 -3.41
C GLY A 44 6.13 26.98 -3.14
N THR A 45 7.23 26.45 -2.61
CA THR A 45 7.35 25.02 -2.29
C THR A 45 6.39 24.64 -1.16
N PHE A 46 5.68 23.51 -1.34
CA PHE A 46 4.78 22.95 -0.34
C PHE A 46 5.50 21.93 0.53
N LEU A 47 5.60 22.22 1.83
CA LEU A 47 6.13 21.31 2.82
C LEU A 47 4.99 20.74 3.67
N TYR A 48 4.83 19.43 3.62
CA TYR A 48 3.86 18.69 4.41
C TYR A 48 4.54 18.04 5.61
N LYS A 49 3.86 18.05 6.76
CA LYS A 49 4.26 17.33 7.96
C LYS A 49 3.06 16.65 8.57
N GLN A 50 3.14 15.34 8.80
CA GLN A 50 2.16 14.65 9.64
C GLN A 50 2.31 15.13 11.09
N ILE A 51 1.21 15.60 11.66
CA ILE A 51 1.16 16.14 13.03
C ILE A 51 0.17 15.39 13.93
N GLY A 52 -0.74 14.59 13.36
CA GLY A 52 -1.67 13.76 14.10
C GLY A 52 -2.02 12.49 13.32
N PRO A 53 -1.33 11.36 13.58
CA PRO A 53 -1.73 10.09 12.98
C PRO A 53 -3.14 9.70 13.48
N ILE A 54 -4.03 9.29 12.58
CA ILE A 54 -5.29 8.66 12.97
C ILE A 54 -5.03 7.27 13.57
N GLU A 55 -5.89 6.84 14.49
CA GLU A 55 -5.94 5.46 14.94
C GLU A 55 -6.21 4.53 13.76
N ARG A 56 -5.37 3.51 13.62
CA ARG A 56 -5.30 2.67 12.42
C ARG A 56 -5.09 1.22 12.80
N LYS A 57 -5.62 0.33 11.98
CA LYS A 57 -5.43 -1.13 12.11
C LYS A 57 -4.67 -1.67 10.91
N ARG A 58 -3.93 -2.75 11.16
CA ARG A 58 -3.25 -3.54 10.13
C ARG A 58 -4.18 -4.64 9.64
N ILE A 59 -4.34 -4.74 8.32
CA ILE A 59 -5.05 -5.84 7.69
C ILE A 59 -4.22 -6.40 6.53
N ARG A 60 -4.39 -7.69 6.27
CA ARG A 60 -3.75 -8.40 5.15
C ARG A 60 -4.76 -8.56 4.03
N GLY A 61 -4.27 -8.49 2.80
CA GLY A 61 -5.07 -8.71 1.61
C GLY A 61 -4.23 -9.04 0.39
N THR A 62 -4.89 -9.27 -0.72
CA THR A 62 -4.25 -9.59 -2.00
C THR A 62 -4.10 -8.32 -2.83
N LEU A 63 -2.89 -8.07 -3.34
CA LEU A 63 -2.63 -6.98 -4.27
C LEU A 63 -3.29 -7.28 -5.62
N MET A 64 -4.11 -6.33 -6.07
CA MET A 64 -4.83 -6.35 -7.33
C MET A 64 -4.43 -5.13 -8.18
N GLN A 65 -4.59 -5.24 -9.48
CA GLN A 65 -4.49 -4.12 -10.40
C GLN A 65 -5.70 -4.14 -11.32
N ASP A 66 -6.32 -2.98 -11.51
CA ASP A 66 -7.37 -2.80 -12.50
C ASP A 66 -6.74 -2.81 -13.91
N GLU A 67 -7.22 -3.69 -14.79
CA GLU A 67 -6.63 -3.91 -16.12
C GLU A 67 -6.82 -2.72 -17.06
N ASP A 68 -7.90 -1.95 -16.89
CA ASP A 68 -8.25 -0.83 -17.75
C ASP A 68 -7.51 0.46 -17.35
N THR A 69 -7.44 0.73 -16.05
CA THR A 69 -6.88 1.97 -15.49
C THR A 69 -5.44 1.84 -15.00
N GLY A 70 -4.99 0.61 -14.73
CA GLY A 70 -3.69 0.33 -14.12
C GLY A 70 -3.62 0.72 -12.63
N GLU A 71 -4.74 1.10 -12.00
CA GLU A 71 -4.79 1.46 -10.59
C GLU A 71 -4.58 0.23 -9.70
N TYR A 72 -3.70 0.35 -8.71
CA TYR A 72 -3.47 -0.70 -7.72
C TYR A 72 -4.46 -0.61 -6.57
N SER A 73 -4.91 -1.78 -6.11
CA SER A 73 -5.74 -1.91 -4.92
C SER A 73 -5.39 -3.16 -4.12
N VAL A 74 -5.82 -3.22 -2.87
CA VAL A 74 -5.69 -4.42 -2.03
C VAL A 74 -7.08 -4.87 -1.62
N MET A 75 -7.41 -6.12 -1.93
CA MET A 75 -8.66 -6.75 -1.51
C MET A 75 -8.46 -7.40 -0.14
N ALA A 76 -9.17 -6.90 0.88
CA ALA A 76 -9.05 -7.37 2.26
C ALA A 76 -10.41 -7.29 2.98
N GLN A 77 -10.77 -8.36 3.71
CA GLN A 77 -11.98 -8.40 4.53
C GLN A 77 -13.26 -8.03 3.76
N GLY A 78 -13.38 -8.45 2.50
CA GLY A 78 -14.52 -8.16 1.63
C GLY A 78 -14.59 -6.72 1.11
N ASN A 79 -13.55 -5.91 1.32
CA ASN A 79 -13.44 -4.54 0.82
C ASN A 79 -12.24 -4.41 -0.13
N THR A 80 -12.31 -3.44 -1.03
CA THR A 80 -11.22 -3.08 -1.94
C THR A 80 -10.69 -1.71 -1.55
N TYR A 81 -9.41 -1.64 -1.21
CA TYR A 81 -8.74 -0.39 -0.82
C TYR A 81 -7.78 0.05 -1.91
N LYS A 82 -7.92 1.27 -2.43
CA LYS A 82 -6.94 1.84 -3.35
C LYS A 82 -5.61 2.07 -2.63
N VAL A 83 -4.51 1.85 -3.33
CA VAL A 83 -3.16 2.04 -2.79
C VAL A 83 -2.29 2.82 -3.78
N LEU A 84 -1.36 3.61 -3.25
CA LEU A 84 -0.45 4.40 -4.09
C LEU A 84 0.53 3.50 -4.84
N SER A 85 0.60 3.63 -6.18
CA SER A 85 1.54 2.88 -7.03
C SER A 85 3.00 3.06 -6.60
N ALA A 86 3.36 4.22 -6.05
CA ALA A 86 4.69 4.49 -5.50
C ALA A 86 5.09 3.49 -4.40
N SER A 87 4.13 3.03 -3.59
CA SER A 87 4.37 1.99 -2.59
C SER A 87 4.64 0.64 -3.26
N ILE A 88 3.88 0.31 -4.31
CA ILE A 88 4.01 -0.95 -5.03
C ILE A 88 5.37 -1.04 -5.72
N THR A 89 5.79 0.02 -6.40
CA THR A 89 7.12 0.11 -7.01
C THR A 89 8.23 -0.02 -5.96
N TYR A 90 8.08 0.59 -4.79
CA TYR A 90 9.07 0.52 -3.72
C TYR A 90 9.25 -0.90 -3.17
N TYR A 91 8.15 -1.58 -2.86
CA TYR A 91 8.18 -2.97 -2.37
C TYR A 91 8.32 -4.01 -3.49
N LYS A 92 8.37 -3.57 -4.76
CA LYS A 92 8.39 -4.41 -5.96
C LYS A 92 7.22 -5.40 -6.00
N GLY A 93 6.04 -4.97 -5.55
CA GLY A 93 4.86 -5.82 -5.50
C GLY A 93 4.33 -6.19 -6.89
N GLU A 94 3.78 -7.39 -6.99
CA GLU A 94 3.12 -7.94 -8.18
C GLU A 94 1.70 -8.37 -7.83
N VAL A 95 0.81 -8.34 -8.81
CA VAL A 95 -0.58 -8.79 -8.63
C VAL A 95 -0.57 -10.24 -8.11
N GLY A 96 -1.36 -10.49 -7.07
CA GLY A 96 -1.40 -11.78 -6.37
C GLY A 96 -0.55 -11.83 -5.08
N ASP A 97 0.42 -10.92 -4.91
CA ASP A 97 1.18 -10.84 -3.66
C ASP A 97 0.30 -10.51 -2.45
N GLU A 98 0.71 -10.97 -1.27
CA GLU A 98 0.05 -10.58 -0.02
C GLU A 98 0.57 -9.21 0.44
N ALA A 99 -0.31 -8.23 0.59
CA ALA A 99 0.00 -6.91 1.09
C ALA A 99 -0.52 -6.72 2.52
N VAL A 100 0.31 -6.14 3.38
CA VAL A 100 -0.12 -5.59 4.67
C VAL A 100 -0.43 -4.11 4.45
N ILE A 101 -1.66 -3.71 4.75
CA ILE A 101 -2.12 -2.33 4.63
C ILE A 101 -2.57 -1.76 5.97
N LEU A 102 -2.46 -0.44 6.10
CA LEU A 102 -2.97 0.36 7.20
C LEU A 102 -4.22 1.10 6.75
N VAL A 103 -5.30 0.91 7.50
CA VAL A 103 -6.59 1.58 7.30
C VAL A 103 -7.05 2.21 8.61
N PRO A 104 -7.92 3.23 8.60
CA PRO A 104 -8.50 3.76 9.83
C PRO A 104 -9.15 2.65 10.67
N ALA A 105 -8.99 2.71 11.99
CA ALA A 105 -9.56 1.70 12.88
C ALA A 105 -11.10 1.76 12.89
N ASP A 106 -11.63 2.98 13.03
CA ASP A 106 -13.04 3.25 13.35
C ASP A 106 -13.81 3.96 12.22
N LYS A 107 -13.20 4.08 11.03
CA LYS A 107 -13.83 4.72 9.87
C LYS A 107 -13.65 3.86 8.63
N GLN A 108 -14.62 3.92 7.72
CA GLN A 108 -14.43 3.42 6.37
C GLN A 108 -13.47 4.36 5.63
N SER A 109 -12.67 3.80 4.72
CA SER A 109 -11.76 4.55 3.86
C SER A 109 -11.76 3.94 2.47
N ASN A 110 -11.53 4.78 1.47
CA ASN A 110 -11.34 4.30 0.09
C ASN A 110 -9.87 3.97 -0.17
N TRP A 111 -8.96 4.63 0.56
CA TRP A 111 -7.53 4.45 0.43
C TRP A 111 -6.93 3.73 1.64
N ALA A 112 -5.81 3.05 1.40
CA ALA A 112 -4.99 2.46 2.42
C ALA A 112 -3.49 2.73 2.19
N ALA A 113 -2.73 2.80 3.28
CA ALA A 113 -1.29 2.88 3.19
C ALA A 113 -0.68 1.47 3.14
N VAL A 114 0.17 1.19 2.16
CA VAL A 114 0.90 -0.09 2.11
C VAL A 114 2.03 -0.03 3.12
N GLU A 115 2.03 -0.99 4.03
CA GLU A 115 3.07 -1.13 5.03
C GLU A 115 4.18 -2.09 4.61
N ASN A 116 3.81 -3.19 3.94
CA ASN A 116 4.71 -4.22 3.46
C ASN A 116 4.02 -5.06 2.36
N ILE A 117 4.82 -5.70 1.50
CA ILE A 117 4.35 -6.72 0.54
C ILE A 117 5.18 -7.99 0.74
N MET A 118 4.52 -9.12 0.89
CA MET A 118 5.12 -10.45 0.98
C MET A 118 4.95 -11.14 -0.36
N LYS A 119 6.09 -11.43 -0.98
CA LYS A 119 6.14 -12.21 -2.22
C LYS A 119 5.58 -13.60 -1.96
N GLN A 120 4.65 -14.03 -2.81
CA GLN A 120 4.41 -15.46 -2.92
C GLN A 120 5.67 -16.07 -3.54
N LEU A 121 6.48 -16.74 -2.71
CA LEU A 121 7.55 -17.60 -3.22
C LEU A 121 6.89 -18.61 -4.15
N GLY A 122 7.28 -18.60 -5.42
CA GLY A 122 6.65 -19.39 -6.46
C GLY A 122 6.52 -20.84 -6.03
N THR A 123 5.29 -21.35 -6.09
CA THR A 123 4.97 -22.77 -5.95
C THR A 123 5.77 -23.65 -6.93
N GLU A 124 6.33 -23.04 -7.99
CA GLU A 124 7.17 -23.68 -8.99
C GLU A 124 8.55 -24.13 -8.43
N GLU A 125 9.20 -23.35 -7.57
CA GLU A 125 10.50 -23.77 -6.97
C GLU A 125 10.31 -24.94 -5.99
N MET A 126 9.17 -24.99 -5.29
CA MET A 126 8.83 -26.09 -4.39
C MET A 126 8.33 -27.35 -5.11
N ASN A 127 7.74 -27.22 -6.31
CA ASN A 127 7.31 -28.36 -7.11
C ASN A 127 8.49 -29.00 -7.86
N HIS A 128 9.37 -28.21 -8.47
CA HIS A 128 10.54 -28.74 -9.17
C HIS A 128 11.48 -29.48 -8.21
N GLY A 129 11.72 -28.92 -7.01
CA GLY A 129 12.51 -29.60 -5.98
C GLY A 129 11.88 -30.89 -5.44
N ARG A 130 10.54 -31.03 -5.47
CA ARG A 130 9.85 -32.27 -5.07
C ARG A 130 9.93 -33.35 -6.15
N GLU A 131 9.78 -32.97 -7.43
CA GLU A 131 9.92 -33.90 -8.56
C GLU A 131 11.35 -34.46 -8.63
N ASP A 132 12.36 -33.61 -8.50
CA ASP A 132 13.78 -34.02 -8.48
C ASP A 132 14.10 -34.98 -7.32
N LEU A 133 13.47 -34.78 -6.16
CA LEU A 133 13.64 -35.65 -4.99
C LEU A 133 12.95 -37.01 -5.17
N LEU A 134 11.77 -37.02 -5.79
CA LEU A 134 11.04 -38.25 -6.09
C LEU A 134 11.78 -39.09 -7.15
N GLU A 135 12.30 -38.45 -8.19
CA GLU A 135 13.04 -39.12 -9.27
C GLU A 135 14.36 -39.75 -8.75
N LYS A 136 15.10 -39.02 -7.91
CA LYS A 136 16.31 -39.56 -7.24
C LYS A 136 15.98 -40.71 -6.29
N ALA A 137 14.92 -40.58 -5.48
CA ALA A 137 14.53 -41.64 -4.56
C ALA A 137 14.11 -42.93 -5.30
N THR A 138 13.46 -42.81 -6.47
CA THR A 138 13.12 -43.98 -7.29
C THR A 138 14.31 -44.60 -8.00
N ALA A 139 15.35 -43.81 -8.33
CA ALA A 139 16.57 -44.31 -8.96
C ALA A 139 17.45 -45.12 -7.99
N ASP A 140 17.47 -44.77 -6.70
CA ASP A 140 18.24 -45.50 -5.66
C ASP A 140 17.60 -46.84 -5.23
N LEU A 141 16.37 -47.13 -5.69
CA LEU A 141 15.59 -48.33 -5.37
C LEU A 141 15.65 -49.43 -6.46
N LEU A 142 16.40 -49.21 -7.55
CA LEU A 142 16.63 -50.13 -8.67
C LEU A 142 18.09 -50.63 -8.68
#